data_AF-A0A836RTZ2-F1
#
_entry.id   AF-A0A836RTZ2-F1
#
_cell.length_a   1.000
_cell.length_b   1.000
_cell.length_c   1.000
_cell.angle_alpha   90.00
_cell.angle_beta   90.00
_cell.angle_gamma   90.00
#
_symmetry.space_group_name_H-M   'P 1'
#
loop_
_entity.id
_entity.type
_entity.pdbx_description
1 polymer ?
#
loop_
_entity_poly.entity_id
_entity_poly.type
_entity_poly.pdbx_seq_one_letter_code
_entity_poly.pdbx_strand_id
1 'polypeptide(L)'
;FGNHAYGIKAAAMRYFDKEVDDLEVQEAAMLIGVLKGPSHYSPVRYPKRALKRRNIVLLSMMADNKLSKAEFDSLKQLPLGLSLTNPYNMDTAPYFVEYIRQQMNALQDSLGINVYKDGLRIYTTLNTKMQKYMEDAVARELPAIQARVRRQKAFKELKEVLSDSAFNKLSLMQIAFVALDPHTGHILAMIGGRNFEESKWNHVTQMARQPGSAFKPFLYTAAIDNGFTPADEYQDIPTVEFGPDSTRWNPKNYSGTFSGQMVTLREALRRSLNSVAVRLISDITPKVVVQYAKAMGITTPLRPFSSLALGSSEVKPLELVSAYGTFANNGVHIKPVSILKIEDKRSE
;
A
#
# COMPACT_ATOMS: atom_id res chain seq x y z
N PHE A 1 -7.29 -27.56 -12.70
CA PHE A 1 -8.63 -27.18 -13.19
C PHE A 1 -8.64 -25.89 -14.00
N GLY A 2 -7.50 -25.20 -14.20
CA GLY A 2 -7.47 -23.91 -14.92
C GLY A 2 -7.84 -22.76 -13.99
N ASN A 3 -7.71 -21.51 -14.45
CA ASN A 3 -8.06 -20.32 -13.66
C ASN A 3 -7.43 -20.28 -12.24
N HIS A 4 -6.16 -20.70 -12.13
CA HIS A 4 -5.41 -20.82 -10.87
C HIS A 4 -5.95 -21.83 -9.84
N ALA A 5 -6.90 -22.70 -10.21
CA ALA A 5 -7.36 -23.79 -9.36
C ALA A 5 -6.54 -25.08 -9.56
N TYR A 6 -5.70 -25.40 -8.58
CA TYR A 6 -4.90 -26.64 -8.51
C TYR A 6 -5.46 -27.56 -7.43
N GLY A 7 -5.95 -28.73 -7.83
CA GLY A 7 -6.66 -29.67 -6.93
C GLY A 7 -8.17 -29.44 -6.87
N ILE A 8 -8.92 -30.47 -6.49
CA ILE A 8 -10.39 -30.47 -6.52
C ILE A 8 -10.96 -29.48 -5.50
N LYS A 9 -10.38 -29.36 -4.30
CA LYS A 9 -10.78 -28.38 -3.28
C LYS A 9 -10.66 -26.94 -3.78
N ALA A 10 -9.51 -26.60 -4.36
CA ALA A 10 -9.31 -25.26 -4.94
C ALA A 10 -10.29 -24.98 -6.08
N ALA A 11 -10.68 -25.99 -6.85
CA ALA A 11 -11.63 -25.85 -7.94
C ALA A 11 -13.08 -25.71 -7.47
N ALA A 12 -13.49 -26.49 -6.47
CA ALA A 12 -14.79 -26.39 -5.81
C ALA A 12 -15.01 -24.98 -5.27
N MET A 13 -14.04 -24.48 -4.50
CA MET A 13 -14.06 -23.12 -4.00
C MET A 13 -14.07 -22.11 -5.15
N ARG A 14 -13.14 -22.21 -6.11
CA ARG A 14 -12.98 -21.22 -7.19
C ARG A 14 -14.19 -21.06 -8.12
N TYR A 15 -14.91 -22.14 -8.38
CA TYR A 15 -16.00 -22.16 -9.37
C TYR A 15 -17.39 -22.13 -8.76
N PHE A 16 -17.54 -22.53 -7.49
CA PHE A 16 -18.84 -22.69 -6.83
C PHE A 16 -18.92 -22.11 -5.42
N ASP A 17 -17.81 -21.65 -4.84
CA ASP A 17 -17.75 -21.19 -3.45
C ASP A 17 -18.22 -22.24 -2.42
N LYS A 18 -17.82 -23.50 -2.67
CA LYS A 18 -18.23 -24.67 -1.89
C LYS A 18 -17.02 -25.50 -1.44
N GLU A 19 -17.16 -26.17 -0.30
CA GLU A 19 -16.27 -27.28 0.06
C GLU A 19 -16.54 -28.49 -0.85
N VAL A 20 -15.59 -29.42 -0.91
CA VAL A 20 -15.67 -30.56 -1.84
C VAL A 20 -16.90 -31.44 -1.57
N ASP A 21 -17.26 -31.60 -0.30
CA ASP A 21 -18.37 -32.46 0.14
C ASP A 21 -19.75 -31.83 -0.12
N ASP A 22 -19.80 -30.50 -0.35
CA ASP A 22 -21.03 -29.76 -0.63
C ASP A 22 -21.33 -29.65 -2.14
N LEU A 23 -20.47 -30.22 -3.00
CA LEU A 23 -20.65 -30.18 -4.45
C LEU A 23 -21.84 -31.02 -4.90
N GLU A 24 -22.70 -30.40 -5.70
CA GLU A 24 -23.78 -31.11 -6.37
C GLU A 24 -23.25 -31.91 -7.58
N VAL A 25 -23.99 -32.93 -8.01
CA VAL A 25 -23.54 -33.87 -9.05
C VAL A 25 -23.13 -33.18 -10.35
N GLN A 26 -23.92 -32.19 -10.80
CA GLN A 26 -23.64 -31.42 -12.01
C GLN A 26 -22.39 -30.52 -11.88
N GLU A 27 -22.10 -30.06 -10.66
CA GLU A 27 -20.92 -29.24 -10.36
C GLU A 27 -19.66 -30.10 -10.37
N ALA A 28 -19.71 -31.27 -9.72
CA ALA A 28 -18.67 -32.27 -9.76
C ALA A 28 -18.39 -32.75 -11.20
N ALA A 29 -19.45 -33.05 -11.97
CA ALA A 29 -19.33 -33.44 -13.38
C ALA A 29 -18.69 -32.33 -14.25
N MET A 30 -18.91 -31.06 -13.90
CA MET A 30 -18.26 -29.93 -14.58
C MET A 30 -16.76 -29.94 -14.28
N LEU A 31 -16.37 -30.02 -13.01
CA LEU A 31 -14.96 -30.05 -12.61
C LEU A 31 -14.19 -31.21 -13.25
N ILE A 32 -14.78 -32.42 -13.26
CA ILE A 32 -14.20 -33.58 -13.94
C ILE A 32 -14.12 -33.37 -15.45
N GLY A 33 -15.16 -32.78 -16.06
CA GLY A 33 -15.17 -32.46 -17.49
C GLY A 33 -14.02 -31.54 -17.91
N VAL A 34 -13.69 -30.55 -17.07
CA VAL A 34 -12.63 -29.57 -17.29
C VAL A 34 -11.23 -30.19 -17.27
N LEU A 35 -11.01 -31.29 -16.53
CA LEU A 35 -9.69 -31.94 -16.42
C LEU A 35 -9.11 -32.37 -17.77
N LYS A 36 -9.96 -32.76 -18.74
CA LYS A 36 -9.51 -33.14 -20.09
C LYS A 36 -8.79 -31.99 -20.82
N GLY A 37 -9.13 -30.75 -20.51
CA GLY A 37 -8.56 -29.59 -21.19
C GLY A 37 -8.95 -28.30 -20.46
N PRO A 38 -8.23 -27.91 -19.40
CA PRO A 38 -8.63 -26.81 -18.53
C PRO A 38 -8.83 -25.47 -19.25
N SER A 39 -8.01 -25.19 -20.26
CA SER A 39 -8.14 -23.99 -21.08
C SER A 39 -9.26 -24.11 -22.13
N HIS A 40 -9.41 -25.28 -22.75
CA HIS A 40 -10.35 -25.50 -23.84
C HIS A 40 -11.81 -25.63 -23.37
N TYR A 41 -12.01 -26.27 -22.22
CA TYR A 41 -13.29 -26.45 -21.55
C TYR A 41 -13.49 -25.48 -20.39
N SER A 42 -12.76 -24.35 -20.38
CA SER A 42 -12.89 -23.33 -19.34
C SER A 42 -14.35 -22.88 -19.20
N PRO A 43 -15.00 -23.05 -18.03
CA PRO A 43 -16.39 -22.65 -17.85
C PRO A 43 -16.57 -21.13 -17.83
N VAL A 44 -15.48 -20.38 -17.57
CA VAL A 44 -15.45 -18.90 -17.60
C VAL A 44 -15.28 -18.38 -19.02
N ARG A 45 -14.29 -18.89 -19.77
CA ARG A 45 -13.99 -18.39 -21.11
C ARG A 45 -14.87 -19.01 -22.20
N TYR A 46 -15.26 -20.27 -22.04
CA TYR A 46 -15.98 -21.07 -23.04
C TYR A 46 -17.15 -21.87 -22.43
N PRO A 47 -18.16 -21.19 -21.84
CA PRO A 47 -19.24 -21.84 -21.08
C PRO A 47 -20.02 -22.88 -21.91
N LYS A 48 -20.28 -22.62 -23.20
CA LYS A 48 -20.96 -23.57 -24.09
C LYS A 48 -20.17 -24.88 -24.27
N ARG A 49 -18.83 -24.81 -24.32
CA ARG A 49 -17.97 -26.01 -24.44
C ARG A 49 -17.93 -26.77 -23.13
N ALA A 50 -17.81 -26.05 -22.01
CA ALA A 50 -17.83 -26.63 -20.68
C ALA A 50 -19.14 -27.36 -20.40
N LEU A 51 -20.29 -26.77 -20.74
CA LEU A 51 -21.62 -27.36 -20.58
C LEU A 51 -21.76 -28.69 -21.36
N LYS A 52 -21.37 -28.68 -22.64
CA LYS A 52 -21.34 -29.91 -23.45
C LYS A 52 -20.44 -30.97 -22.82
N ARG A 53 -19.28 -30.58 -22.31
CA ARG A 53 -18.33 -31.50 -21.69
C ARG A 53 -18.83 -32.07 -20.37
N ARG A 54 -19.46 -31.26 -19.51
CA ARG A 54 -20.17 -31.71 -18.30
C ARG A 54 -21.23 -32.76 -18.63
N ASN A 55 -22.05 -32.51 -19.66
CA ASN A 55 -23.12 -33.43 -20.04
C ASN A 55 -22.59 -34.77 -20.59
N ILE A 56 -21.39 -34.80 -21.17
CA ILE A 56 -20.72 -36.07 -21.51
C ILE A 56 -20.35 -36.85 -20.24
N VAL A 57 -19.86 -36.18 -19.20
CA VAL A 57 -19.55 -36.84 -17.91
C VAL A 57 -20.82 -37.38 -17.26
N LEU A 58 -21.90 -36.59 -17.23
CA LEU A 58 -23.20 -37.05 -16.72
C LEU A 58 -23.74 -38.25 -17.51
N LEU A 59 -23.54 -38.30 -18.82
CA LEU A 59 -23.93 -39.43 -19.66
C LEU A 59 -23.12 -40.69 -19.30
N SER A 60 -21.82 -40.57 -19.08
CA SER A 60 -20.98 -41.68 -18.60
C SER A 60 -21.44 -42.17 -17.23
N MET A 61 -21.78 -41.27 -16.30
CA MET A 61 -22.32 -41.65 -14.99
C MET A 61 -23.64 -42.42 -15.10
N MET A 62 -24.52 -42.04 -16.04
CA MET A 62 -25.75 -42.79 -16.32
C MET A 62 -25.45 -44.18 -16.89
N ALA A 63 -24.52 -44.28 -17.85
CA ALA A 63 -24.12 -45.55 -18.45
C ALA A 63 -23.51 -46.53 -17.42
N ASP A 64 -22.81 -46.00 -16.41
CA ASP A 64 -22.24 -46.78 -15.31
C ASP A 64 -23.20 -46.98 -14.12
N ASN A 65 -24.51 -46.74 -14.32
CA ASN A 65 -25.58 -46.88 -13.32
C ASN A 65 -25.39 -46.03 -12.05
N LYS A 66 -24.66 -44.91 -12.14
CA LYS A 66 -24.52 -43.93 -11.05
C LYS A 66 -25.63 -42.87 -11.06
N LEU A 67 -26.35 -42.74 -12.18
CA LEU A 67 -27.52 -41.87 -12.34
C LEU A 67 -28.61 -42.63 -13.09
N SER A 68 -29.87 -42.41 -12.70
CA SER A 68 -31.02 -42.82 -13.50
C SER A 68 -31.17 -41.94 -14.74
N LYS A 69 -31.92 -42.43 -15.73
CA LYS A 69 -32.24 -41.66 -16.94
C LYS A 69 -32.98 -40.36 -16.61
N ALA A 70 -33.89 -40.39 -15.64
CA ALA A 70 -34.64 -39.21 -15.20
C ALA A 70 -33.71 -38.15 -14.57
N GLU A 71 -32.77 -38.56 -13.71
CA GLU A 71 -31.77 -37.65 -13.12
C GLU A 71 -30.86 -37.06 -14.19
N PHE A 72 -30.36 -37.87 -15.13
CA PHE A 72 -29.57 -37.36 -16.25
C PHE A 72 -30.34 -36.32 -17.09
N ASP A 73 -31.58 -36.62 -17.44
CA ASP A 73 -32.42 -35.74 -18.26
C ASP A 73 -32.74 -34.40 -17.57
N SER A 74 -32.81 -34.40 -16.24
CA SER A 74 -32.93 -33.20 -15.41
C SER A 74 -31.60 -32.43 -15.32
N LEU A 75 -30.53 -33.09 -14.85
CA LEU A 75 -29.23 -32.47 -14.60
C LEU A 75 -28.60 -31.87 -15.86
N LYS A 76 -28.80 -32.48 -17.03
CA LYS A 76 -28.23 -31.97 -18.29
C LYS A 76 -28.79 -30.61 -18.70
N GLN A 77 -29.98 -30.23 -18.23
CA GLN A 77 -30.66 -28.97 -18.53
C GLN A 77 -30.23 -27.83 -17.61
N LEU A 78 -29.68 -28.15 -16.44
CA LEU A 78 -29.23 -27.13 -15.48
C LEU A 78 -28.13 -26.26 -16.09
N PRO A 79 -28.11 -24.93 -15.79
CA PRO A 79 -27.00 -24.07 -16.16
C PRO A 79 -25.71 -24.49 -15.44
N LEU A 80 -24.58 -23.86 -15.79
CA LEU A 80 -23.30 -24.18 -15.13
C LEU A 80 -23.24 -23.73 -13.66
N GLY A 81 -24.12 -22.83 -13.21
CA GLY A 81 -24.22 -22.44 -11.80
C GLY A 81 -22.95 -21.85 -11.19
N LEU A 82 -22.12 -21.17 -11.99
CA LEU A 82 -20.82 -20.68 -11.51
C LEU A 82 -21.00 -19.57 -10.47
N SER A 83 -20.47 -19.79 -9.27
CA SER A 83 -20.19 -18.76 -8.28
C SER A 83 -18.68 -18.54 -8.27
N LEU A 84 -18.21 -17.67 -9.16
CA LEU A 84 -16.78 -17.40 -9.29
C LEU A 84 -16.31 -16.55 -8.10
N THR A 85 -15.97 -17.18 -6.98
CA THR A 85 -15.15 -16.49 -5.99
C THR A 85 -13.76 -16.28 -6.56
N ASN A 86 -13.28 -15.05 -6.50
CA ASN A 86 -11.87 -14.81 -6.61
C ASN A 86 -11.30 -15.22 -5.24
N PRO A 87 -10.58 -16.35 -5.08
CA PRO A 87 -9.89 -16.64 -3.82
C PRO A 87 -8.84 -15.56 -3.49
N TYR A 88 -8.54 -14.69 -4.47
CA TYR A 88 -7.75 -13.46 -4.31
C TYR A 88 -8.60 -12.20 -4.22
N ASN A 89 -9.91 -12.26 -3.96
CA ASN A 89 -10.64 -11.06 -3.57
C ASN A 89 -10.08 -10.62 -2.23
N MET A 90 -9.13 -9.71 -2.32
CA MET A 90 -8.50 -9.04 -1.20
C MET A 90 -9.49 -8.00 -0.69
N ASP A 91 -10.65 -8.45 -0.20
CA ASP A 91 -11.73 -7.56 0.23
C ASP A 91 -11.26 -6.69 1.40
N THR A 92 -10.30 -7.19 2.19
CA THR A 92 -9.67 -6.43 3.28
C THR A 92 -8.22 -6.11 2.95
N ALA A 93 -7.86 -4.83 3.07
CA ALA A 93 -6.48 -4.34 2.95
C ALA A 93 -5.72 -4.80 1.68
N PRO A 94 -6.25 -4.62 0.45
CA PRO A 94 -5.64 -5.18 -0.75
C PRO A 94 -4.19 -4.71 -1.00
N TYR A 95 -3.87 -3.46 -0.68
CA TYR A 95 -2.50 -2.95 -0.75
C TYR A 95 -1.55 -3.63 0.24
N PHE A 96 -2.03 -3.97 1.43
CA PHE A 96 -1.25 -4.69 2.43
C PHE A 96 -0.98 -6.13 1.96
N VAL A 97 -2.01 -6.83 1.47
CA VAL A 97 -1.86 -8.21 0.99
C VAL A 97 -0.91 -8.27 -0.22
N GLU A 98 -1.03 -7.33 -1.16
CA GLU A 98 -0.07 -7.21 -2.28
C GLU A 98 1.36 -6.91 -1.79
N TYR A 99 1.51 -6.09 -0.74
CA TYR A 99 2.80 -5.84 -0.10
C TYR A 99 3.41 -7.10 0.53
N ILE A 100 2.59 -7.94 1.18
CA ILE A 100 3.03 -9.27 1.66
C ILE A 100 3.44 -10.16 0.50
N ARG A 101 2.64 -10.22 -0.57
CA ARG A 101 2.94 -11.02 -1.77
C ARG A 101 4.30 -10.64 -2.37
N GLN A 102 4.59 -9.34 -2.48
CA GLN A 102 5.87 -8.85 -2.99
C GLN A 102 7.04 -9.27 -2.10
N GLN A 103 6.90 -9.15 -0.78
CA GLN A 103 7.93 -9.61 0.16
C GLN A 103 8.16 -11.12 0.08
N MET A 104 7.10 -11.91 0.04
CA MET A 104 7.19 -13.36 -0.09
C MET A 104 7.88 -13.79 -1.38
N ASN A 105 7.58 -13.12 -2.51
CA ASN A 105 8.29 -13.41 -3.76
C ASN A 105 9.80 -13.08 -3.67
N ALA A 106 10.16 -12.00 -2.97
CA ALA A 106 11.56 -11.64 -2.76
C ALA A 106 12.28 -12.64 -1.84
N LEU A 107 11.57 -13.28 -0.91
CA LEU A 107 12.12 -14.27 0.02
C LEU A 107 12.06 -15.71 -0.51
N GLN A 108 11.33 -15.98 -1.59
CA GLN A 108 10.99 -17.34 -2.02
C GLN A 108 12.25 -18.21 -2.25
N ASP A 109 13.27 -17.66 -2.92
CA ASP A 109 14.48 -18.39 -3.27
C ASP A 109 15.34 -18.65 -2.03
N SER A 110 15.42 -17.66 -1.13
CA SER A 110 16.15 -17.78 0.14
C SER A 110 15.51 -18.78 1.10
N LEU A 111 14.20 -18.98 1.01
CA LEU A 111 13.44 -19.90 1.87
C LEU A 111 13.21 -21.27 1.20
N GLY A 112 13.56 -21.43 -0.08
CA GLY A 112 13.30 -22.67 -0.83
C GLY A 112 11.82 -22.98 -1.01
N ILE A 113 10.95 -21.97 -0.95
CA ILE A 113 9.49 -22.11 -1.02
C ILE A 113 8.96 -21.61 -2.35
N ASN A 114 7.84 -22.18 -2.80
CA ASN A 114 7.02 -21.67 -3.87
C ASN A 114 5.74 -21.03 -3.30
N VAL A 115 5.73 -19.70 -3.26
CA VAL A 115 4.63 -18.88 -2.72
C VAL A 115 3.25 -19.27 -3.28
N TYR A 116 3.19 -19.77 -4.51
CA TYR A 116 1.92 -20.09 -5.19
C TYR A 116 1.55 -21.58 -5.16
N LYS A 117 2.47 -22.49 -4.83
CA LYS A 117 2.25 -23.95 -4.92
C LYS A 117 2.29 -24.65 -3.56
N ASP A 118 3.03 -24.09 -2.62
CA ASP A 118 3.31 -24.77 -1.36
C ASP A 118 2.16 -24.66 -0.37
N GLY A 119 1.15 -23.83 -0.66
CA GLY A 119 -0.06 -23.67 0.16
C GLY A 119 0.25 -23.13 1.55
N LEU A 120 1.14 -22.14 1.60
CA LEU A 120 1.59 -21.49 2.82
C LEU A 120 0.45 -20.76 3.53
N ARG A 121 0.49 -20.74 4.87
CA ARG A 121 -0.32 -19.85 5.71
C ARG A 121 0.57 -18.74 6.23
N ILE A 122 0.22 -17.49 5.91
CA ILE A 122 1.01 -16.33 6.30
C ILE A 122 0.22 -15.54 7.34
N TYR A 123 0.78 -15.47 8.55
CA TYR A 123 0.25 -14.68 9.65
C TYR A 123 0.90 -13.30 9.61
N THR A 124 0.07 -12.26 9.61
CA THR A 124 0.52 -10.88 9.37
C THR A 124 0.22 -10.00 10.57
N THR A 125 0.81 -8.80 10.56
CA THR A 125 0.58 -7.79 11.60
C THR A 125 -0.71 -6.99 11.42
N LEU A 126 -1.47 -7.25 10.35
CA LEU A 126 -2.65 -6.48 10.00
C LEU A 126 -3.70 -6.55 11.12
N ASN A 127 -4.08 -5.38 11.63
CA ASN A 127 -5.22 -5.24 12.52
C ASN A 127 -6.45 -4.86 11.68
N THR A 128 -7.31 -5.84 11.43
CA THR A 128 -8.49 -5.66 10.57
C THR A 128 -9.47 -4.59 11.09
N LYS A 129 -9.56 -4.39 12.41
CA LYS A 129 -10.39 -3.32 12.99
C LYS A 129 -9.80 -1.95 12.66
N MET A 130 -8.49 -1.77 12.84
CA MET A 130 -7.80 -0.53 12.52
C MET A 130 -7.82 -0.24 11.02
N GLN A 131 -7.62 -1.25 10.18
CA GLN A 131 -7.77 -1.13 8.73
C GLN A 131 -9.15 -0.60 8.37
N LYS A 132 -10.21 -1.20 8.92
CA LYS A 132 -11.59 -0.77 8.66
C LYS A 132 -11.81 0.70 9.06
N TYR A 133 -11.36 1.11 10.25
CA TYR A 133 -11.47 2.52 10.66
C TYR A 133 -10.70 3.46 9.72
N MET A 134 -9.56 3.04 9.22
CA MET A 134 -8.76 3.81 8.26
C MET A 134 -9.49 3.95 6.92
N GLU A 135 -10.05 2.86 6.40
CA GLU A 135 -10.84 2.82 5.16
C GLU A 135 -12.10 3.69 5.28
N ASP A 136 -12.84 3.58 6.38
CA ASP A 136 -14.03 4.38 6.66
C ASP A 136 -13.69 5.89 6.73
N ALA A 137 -12.58 6.25 7.39
CA ALA A 137 -12.11 7.63 7.46
C ALA A 137 -11.74 8.17 6.08
N VAL A 138 -11.03 7.39 5.26
CA VAL A 138 -10.70 7.80 3.89
C VAL A 138 -11.94 7.94 3.03
N ALA A 139 -12.87 6.99 3.10
CA ALA A 139 -14.12 7.03 2.35
C ALA A 139 -14.96 8.28 2.68
N ARG A 140 -14.98 8.67 3.97
CA ARG A 140 -15.69 9.86 4.45
C ARG A 140 -15.03 11.18 4.02
N GLU A 141 -13.72 11.30 4.19
CA GLU A 141 -13.02 12.59 4.03
C GLU A 141 -12.56 12.89 2.59
N LEU A 142 -12.15 11.85 1.84
CA LEU A 142 -11.52 12.02 0.54
C LEU A 142 -12.40 12.75 -0.50
N PRO A 143 -13.74 12.56 -0.56
CA PRO A 143 -14.60 13.35 -1.44
C PRO A 143 -14.57 14.84 -1.16
N ALA A 144 -14.58 15.24 0.12
CA ALA A 144 -14.54 16.65 0.52
C ALA A 144 -13.20 17.30 0.15
N ILE A 145 -12.09 16.60 0.38
CA ILE A 145 -10.76 17.08 -0.02
C ILE A 145 -10.67 17.19 -1.55
N GLN A 146 -11.19 16.21 -2.30
CA GLN A 146 -11.21 16.24 -3.77
C GLN A 146 -11.98 17.44 -4.31
N ALA A 147 -13.11 17.78 -3.69
CA ALA A 147 -13.92 18.95 -4.04
C ALA A 147 -13.15 20.26 -3.81
N ARG A 148 -12.36 20.36 -2.74
CA ARG A 148 -11.50 21.53 -2.49
C ARG A 148 -10.41 21.67 -3.54
N VAL A 149 -9.76 20.57 -3.91
CA VAL A 149 -8.71 20.57 -4.95
C VAL A 149 -9.26 20.98 -6.32
N ARG A 150 -10.44 20.49 -6.70
CA ARG A 150 -11.12 20.89 -7.95
C ARG A 150 -11.44 22.39 -8.03
N ARG A 151 -11.50 23.11 -6.91
CA ARG A 151 -11.74 24.57 -6.89
C ARG A 151 -10.47 25.38 -7.10
N GLN A 152 -9.27 24.78 -6.98
CA GLN A 152 -8.01 25.47 -7.15
C GLN A 152 -7.82 25.90 -8.61
N LYS A 153 -7.23 27.08 -8.81
CA LYS A 153 -7.03 27.69 -10.13
C LYS A 153 -6.27 26.76 -11.09
N ALA A 154 -5.19 26.13 -10.60
CA ALA A 154 -4.39 25.18 -11.38
C ALA A 154 -5.23 24.01 -11.94
N PHE A 155 -6.22 23.52 -11.19
CA PHE A 155 -7.11 22.44 -11.65
C PHE A 155 -8.15 22.92 -12.67
N LYS A 156 -8.54 24.19 -12.62
CA LYS A 156 -9.42 24.78 -13.65
C LYS A 156 -8.67 24.95 -14.96
N GLU A 157 -7.45 25.48 -14.91
CA GLU A 157 -6.58 25.65 -16.07
C GLU A 157 -6.26 24.29 -16.73
N LEU A 158 -5.99 23.25 -15.93
CA LEU A 158 -5.75 21.91 -16.45
C LEU A 158 -6.97 21.32 -17.18
N LYS A 159 -8.20 21.70 -16.78
CA LYS A 159 -9.44 21.26 -17.43
C LYS A 159 -9.63 21.89 -18.81
N GLU A 160 -9.17 23.13 -19.00
CA GLU A 160 -9.29 23.82 -20.29
C GLU A 160 -8.36 23.22 -21.36
N VAL A 161 -7.28 22.57 -20.95
CA VAL A 161 -6.26 21.99 -21.84
C VAL A 161 -6.50 20.51 -22.14
N LEU A 162 -7.21 19.79 -21.26
CA LEU A 162 -7.41 18.34 -21.36
C LEU A 162 -8.85 17.99 -21.76
N SER A 163 -9.01 16.89 -22.52
CA SER A 163 -10.34 16.31 -22.74
C SER A 163 -10.97 15.85 -21.41
N ASP A 164 -12.30 15.84 -21.33
CA ASP A 164 -13.02 15.50 -20.09
C ASP A 164 -12.62 14.14 -19.50
N SER A 165 -12.37 13.13 -20.34
CA SER A 165 -11.95 11.80 -19.89
C SER A 165 -10.54 11.78 -19.32
N ALA A 166 -9.58 12.47 -19.97
CA ALA A 166 -8.21 12.59 -19.50
C ALA A 166 -8.13 13.44 -18.22
N PHE A 167 -8.86 14.56 -18.19
CA PHE A 167 -8.95 15.42 -17.01
C PHE A 167 -9.53 14.66 -15.82
N ASN A 168 -10.64 13.94 -15.99
CA ASN A 168 -11.26 13.19 -14.90
C ASN A 168 -10.32 12.13 -14.33
N LYS A 169 -9.53 11.44 -15.16
CA LYS A 169 -8.58 10.43 -14.68
C LYS A 169 -7.37 11.05 -13.97
N LEU A 170 -6.78 12.10 -14.54
CA LEU A 170 -5.56 12.74 -14.01
C LEU A 170 -5.83 13.65 -12.81
N SER A 171 -7.06 14.17 -12.67
CA SER A 171 -7.42 15.07 -11.58
C SER A 171 -7.82 14.37 -10.28
N LEU A 172 -7.88 13.04 -10.27
CA LEU A 172 -8.17 12.26 -9.07
C LEU A 172 -6.97 12.30 -8.13
N MET A 173 -7.21 12.78 -6.92
CA MET A 173 -6.22 12.71 -5.87
C MET A 173 -5.96 11.26 -5.47
N GLN A 174 -4.68 10.98 -5.32
CA GLN A 174 -4.20 9.75 -4.72
C GLN A 174 -3.95 9.93 -3.22
N ILE A 175 -3.84 8.82 -2.50
CA ILE A 175 -3.63 8.78 -1.05
C ILE A 175 -2.59 7.72 -0.69
N ALA A 176 -1.85 7.97 0.38
CA ALA A 176 -1.04 7.01 1.09
C ALA A 176 -1.36 7.15 2.58
N PHE A 177 -1.78 6.08 3.24
CA PHE A 177 -2.07 6.06 4.67
C PHE A 177 -1.55 4.76 5.27
N VAL A 178 -0.73 4.85 6.31
CA VAL A 178 -0.19 3.69 7.01
C VAL A 178 -0.21 3.97 8.51
N ALA A 179 -0.50 2.94 9.30
CA ALA A 179 -0.38 2.96 10.75
C ALA A 179 0.62 1.91 11.19
N LEU A 180 1.53 2.29 12.09
CA LEU A 180 2.53 1.41 12.68
C LEU A 180 2.46 1.47 14.20
N ASP A 181 2.77 0.35 14.84
CA ASP A 181 3.14 0.32 16.25
C ASP A 181 4.63 0.69 16.38
N PRO A 182 4.98 1.79 17.09
CA PRO A 182 6.36 2.24 17.21
C PRO A 182 7.23 1.33 18.08
N HIS A 183 6.64 0.49 18.94
CA HIS A 183 7.37 -0.38 19.87
C HIS A 183 7.67 -1.77 19.29
N THR A 184 6.93 -2.19 18.26
CA THR A 184 7.11 -3.49 17.62
C THR A 184 7.48 -3.38 16.14
N GLY A 185 7.27 -2.21 15.54
CA GLY A 185 7.40 -2.00 14.09
C GLY A 185 6.24 -2.60 13.30
N HIS A 186 5.24 -3.20 13.95
CA HIS A 186 4.12 -3.85 13.27
C HIS A 186 3.34 -2.85 12.41
N ILE A 187 3.18 -3.17 11.13
CA ILE A 187 2.31 -2.42 10.23
C ILE A 187 0.87 -2.88 10.48
N LEU A 188 0.08 -2.04 11.14
CA LEU A 188 -1.26 -2.39 11.61
C LEU A 188 -2.34 -2.16 10.56
N ALA A 189 -2.15 -1.19 9.68
CA ALA A 189 -3.08 -0.85 8.60
C ALA A 189 -2.34 -0.14 7.46
N MET A 190 -2.79 -0.34 6.22
CA MET A 190 -2.18 0.24 5.04
C MET A 190 -3.21 0.48 3.92
N ILE A 191 -3.21 1.70 3.39
CA ILE A 191 -3.93 2.14 2.19
C ILE A 191 -2.89 2.77 1.25
N GLY A 192 -2.56 2.06 0.17
CA GLY A 192 -1.55 2.48 -0.80
C GLY A 192 -2.07 3.40 -1.90
N GLY A 193 -3.38 3.61 -2.00
CA GLY A 193 -3.97 4.38 -3.09
C GLY A 193 -5.48 4.46 -2.98
N ARG A 194 -6.10 5.23 -3.87
CA ARG A 194 -7.55 5.48 -3.85
C ARG A 194 -8.38 4.24 -4.13
N ASN A 195 -7.98 3.45 -5.13
CA ASN A 195 -8.69 2.27 -5.58
C ASN A 195 -7.68 1.24 -6.11
N PHE A 196 -7.62 0.07 -5.46
CA PHE A 196 -6.66 -0.97 -5.79
C PHE A 196 -6.92 -1.62 -7.16
N GLU A 197 -8.18 -1.73 -7.56
CA GLU A 197 -8.56 -2.31 -8.86
C GLU A 197 -8.15 -1.40 -10.03
N GLU A 198 -8.12 -0.09 -9.80
CA GLU A 198 -7.63 0.88 -10.78
C GLU A 198 -6.10 0.97 -10.81
N SER A 199 -5.46 0.88 -9.65
CA SER A 199 -4.01 0.97 -9.53
C SER A 199 -3.49 0.13 -8.36
N LYS A 200 -2.61 -0.82 -8.67
CA LYS A 200 -1.90 -1.62 -7.67
C LYS A 200 -0.63 -0.95 -7.15
N TRP A 201 -0.32 0.26 -7.65
CA TRP A 201 0.83 1.03 -7.18
C TRP A 201 0.60 1.51 -5.76
N ASN A 202 1.47 1.07 -4.85
CA ASN A 202 1.37 1.35 -3.43
C ASN A 202 2.19 2.61 -3.08
N HIS A 203 1.50 3.73 -2.94
CA HIS A 203 2.13 5.00 -2.57
C HIS A 203 2.79 5.00 -1.19
N VAL A 204 2.44 4.08 -0.28
CA VAL A 204 3.08 3.99 1.04
C VAL A 204 4.53 3.51 0.92
N THR A 205 4.79 2.55 0.01
CA THR A 205 6.08 1.84 -0.07
C THR A 205 6.88 2.18 -1.31
N GLN A 206 6.23 2.68 -2.37
CA GLN A 206 6.86 2.87 -3.69
C GLN A 206 6.98 4.34 -4.09
N MET A 207 6.14 5.24 -3.54
CA MET A 207 6.18 6.66 -3.90
C MET A 207 7.10 7.41 -2.94
N ALA A 208 8.14 8.06 -3.48
CA ALA A 208 8.90 9.08 -2.77
C ALA A 208 8.30 10.45 -3.08
N ARG A 209 8.11 11.29 -2.06
CA ARG A 209 7.68 12.70 -2.20
C ARG A 209 8.41 13.57 -1.21
N GLN A 210 8.49 14.86 -1.51
CA GLN A 210 8.98 15.86 -0.57
C GLN A 210 8.07 15.90 0.67
N PRO A 211 8.58 15.57 1.87
CA PRO A 211 7.79 15.61 3.11
C PRO A 211 7.56 17.03 3.61
N GLY A 212 8.28 18.02 3.06
CA GLY A 212 8.16 19.41 3.48
C GLY A 212 8.55 19.60 4.96
N SER A 213 7.74 20.37 5.69
CA SER A 213 7.99 20.65 7.11
C SER A 213 7.97 19.42 8.01
N ALA A 214 7.41 18.28 7.57
CA ALA A 214 7.52 17.01 8.30
C ALA A 214 8.96 16.47 8.38
N PHE A 215 9.91 17.08 7.65
CA PHE A 215 11.34 16.76 7.80
C PHE A 215 12.02 17.51 8.95
N LYS A 216 11.43 18.61 9.44
CA LYS A 216 12.07 19.46 10.46
C LYS A 216 12.41 18.70 11.75
N PRO A 217 11.60 17.76 12.25
CA PRO A 217 11.98 16.99 13.44
C PRO A 217 13.37 16.35 13.34
N PHE A 218 13.80 15.84 12.18
CA PHE A 218 15.15 15.27 12.00
C PHE A 218 16.26 16.31 12.20
N LEU A 219 16.06 17.53 11.69
CA LEU A 219 16.98 18.66 11.89
C LEU A 219 17.06 19.04 13.37
N TYR A 220 15.90 19.16 14.04
CA TYR A 220 15.86 19.58 15.44
C TYR A 220 16.40 18.49 16.38
N THR A 221 16.21 17.21 16.05
CA THR A 221 16.89 16.10 16.75
C THR A 221 18.40 16.21 16.60
N ALA A 222 18.90 16.38 15.38
CA ALA A 222 20.32 16.57 15.15
C ALA A 222 20.87 17.78 15.93
N ALA A 223 20.12 18.89 15.99
CA ALA A 223 20.53 20.05 16.78
C ALA A 223 20.63 19.74 18.28
N ILE A 224 19.60 19.12 18.86
CA ILE A 224 19.57 18.80 20.29
C ILE A 224 20.72 17.88 20.68
N ASP A 225 20.95 16.83 19.91
CA ASP A 225 22.02 15.87 20.17
C ASP A 225 23.43 16.47 19.96
N ASN A 226 23.52 17.63 19.30
CA ASN A 226 24.77 18.38 19.08
C ASN A 226 24.85 19.65 19.98
N GLY A 227 24.15 19.65 21.11
CA GLY A 227 24.35 20.64 22.18
C GLY A 227 23.36 21.80 22.20
N PHE A 228 22.42 21.85 21.26
CA PHE A 228 21.34 22.84 21.32
C PHE A 228 20.26 22.43 22.32
N THR A 229 19.60 23.42 22.89
CA THR A 229 18.45 23.21 23.78
C THR A 229 17.17 23.75 23.14
N PRO A 230 15.98 23.23 23.53
CA PRO A 230 14.71 23.81 23.07
C PRO A 230 14.51 25.29 23.44
N ALA A 231 15.33 25.85 24.34
CA ALA A 231 15.29 27.23 24.79
C ALA A 231 16.24 28.15 24.01
N ASP A 232 17.15 27.60 23.20
CA ASP A 232 18.06 28.42 22.40
C ASP A 232 17.26 29.27 21.42
N GLU A 233 17.73 30.49 21.20
CA GLU A 233 16.97 31.50 20.46
C GLU A 233 17.58 31.79 19.09
N TYR A 234 16.69 31.93 18.11
CA TYR A 234 17.00 32.46 16.79
C TYR A 234 16.11 33.65 16.49
N GLN A 235 16.66 34.63 15.79
CA GLN A 235 15.87 35.72 15.25
C GLN A 235 15.14 35.26 13.98
N ASP A 236 13.82 35.48 13.92
CA ASP A 236 13.02 35.21 12.73
C ASP A 236 13.15 36.37 11.73
N ILE A 237 14.18 36.31 10.89
CA ILE A 237 14.55 37.32 9.89
C ILE A 237 14.77 36.70 8.50
N PRO A 238 14.72 37.50 7.41
CA PRO A 238 15.12 37.03 6.09
C PRO A 238 16.51 36.37 6.12
N THR A 239 16.61 35.17 5.54
CA THR A 239 17.84 34.39 5.49
C THR A 239 18.22 34.16 4.04
N VAL A 240 19.50 34.31 3.73
CA VAL A 240 20.04 34.08 2.38
C VAL A 240 21.11 33.00 2.46
N GLU A 241 20.97 31.99 1.62
CA GLU A 241 21.93 30.90 1.45
C GLU A 241 22.44 30.92 0.01
N PHE A 242 23.67 30.44 -0.19
CA PHE A 242 24.28 30.33 -1.50
C PHE A 242 24.50 28.87 -1.87
N GLY A 243 24.06 28.49 -3.07
CA GLY A 243 24.33 27.19 -3.64
C GLY A 243 25.81 27.03 -4.02
N PRO A 244 26.27 25.80 -4.31
CA PRO A 244 27.63 25.52 -4.78
C PRO A 244 27.99 26.26 -6.09
N ASP A 245 26.99 26.63 -6.88
CA ASP A 245 27.05 27.39 -8.12
C ASP A 245 26.89 28.91 -7.91
N SER A 246 27.01 29.38 -6.68
CA SER A 246 26.74 30.78 -6.27
C SER A 246 25.29 31.24 -6.50
N THR A 247 24.35 30.32 -6.75
CA THR A 247 22.94 30.70 -6.86
C THR A 247 22.41 31.18 -5.51
N ARG A 248 21.76 32.34 -5.52
CA ARG A 248 21.19 32.95 -4.33
C ARG A 248 19.84 32.33 -4.03
N TRP A 249 19.67 31.76 -2.83
CA TRP A 249 18.41 31.21 -2.35
C TRP A 249 17.91 32.02 -1.14
N ASN A 250 16.66 32.50 -1.21
CA ASN A 250 16.02 33.30 -0.16
C ASN A 250 14.67 32.67 0.25
N PRO A 251 14.69 31.68 1.16
CA PRO A 251 13.47 31.02 1.61
C PRO A 251 12.60 31.96 2.42
N LYS A 252 11.27 31.90 2.18
CA LYS A 252 10.27 32.64 2.94
C LYS A 252 9.53 31.70 3.90
N ASN A 253 9.07 32.25 5.03
CA ASN A 253 8.08 31.58 5.87
C ASN A 253 6.77 31.38 5.10
N TYR A 254 5.95 30.43 5.54
CA TYR A 254 4.64 30.16 4.91
C TYR A 254 3.74 31.41 4.85
N SER A 255 3.79 32.28 5.87
CA SER A 255 3.05 33.55 5.91
C SER A 255 3.57 34.61 4.92
N GLY A 256 4.76 34.40 4.33
CA GLY A 256 5.47 35.41 3.54
C GLY A 256 6.10 36.54 4.36
N THR A 257 5.92 36.53 5.69
CA THR A 257 6.39 37.57 6.62
C THR A 257 7.37 37.02 7.65
N PHE A 258 8.15 37.93 8.24
CA PHE A 258 9.11 37.65 9.31
C PHE A 258 8.71 38.48 10.53
N SER A 259 8.71 37.87 11.71
CA SER A 259 8.35 38.57 12.95
C SER A 259 9.45 39.51 13.45
N GLY A 260 10.71 39.27 13.08
CA GLY A 260 11.87 40.04 13.56
C GLY A 260 12.23 39.81 15.02
N GLN A 261 11.42 39.04 15.75
CA GLN A 261 11.60 38.74 17.17
C GLN A 261 12.54 37.54 17.36
N MET A 262 13.15 37.47 18.54
CA MET A 262 13.77 36.24 19.01
C MET A 262 12.69 35.21 19.31
N VAL A 263 12.92 33.98 18.85
CA VAL A 263 12.05 32.83 19.10
C VAL A 263 12.90 31.66 19.52
N THR A 264 12.42 30.91 20.51
CA THR A 264 13.07 29.67 20.94
C THR A 264 12.99 28.61 19.86
N LEU A 265 13.91 27.66 19.83
CA LEU A 265 13.86 26.50 18.92
C LEU A 265 12.55 25.72 19.07
N ARG A 266 12.03 25.57 20.30
CA ARG A 266 10.72 24.97 20.55
C ARG A 266 9.61 25.70 19.78
N GLU A 267 9.58 27.03 19.87
CA GLU A 267 8.58 27.86 19.22
C GLU A 267 8.74 27.88 17.69
N ALA A 268 9.99 27.91 17.22
CA ALA A 268 10.32 27.85 15.80
C ALA A 268 9.85 26.55 15.15
N LEU A 269 10.02 25.40 15.82
CA LEU A 269 9.49 24.12 15.36
C LEU A 269 7.96 24.11 15.39
N ARG A 270 7.34 24.58 16.49
CA ARG A 270 5.87 24.63 16.66
C ARG A 270 5.21 25.44 15.54
N ARG A 271 5.80 26.59 15.17
CA ARG A 271 5.31 27.46 14.09
C ARG A 271 5.83 27.06 12.70
N SER A 272 6.71 26.06 12.63
CA SER A 272 7.41 25.65 11.42
C SER A 272 8.05 26.83 10.66
N LEU A 273 8.84 27.64 11.35
CA LEU A 273 9.55 28.77 10.73
C LEU A 273 10.63 28.26 9.77
N ASN A 274 10.65 28.77 8.54
CA ASN A 274 11.61 28.38 7.51
C ASN A 274 12.93 29.12 7.67
N SER A 275 12.87 30.42 8.03
CA SER A 275 14.04 31.24 8.38
C SER A 275 14.94 30.56 9.40
N VAL A 276 14.36 30.16 10.54
CA VAL A 276 15.08 29.51 11.64
C VAL A 276 15.60 28.14 11.23
N ALA A 277 14.80 27.31 10.54
CA ALA A 277 15.23 25.99 10.10
C ALA A 277 16.44 26.05 9.15
N VAL A 278 16.50 27.06 8.28
CA VAL A 278 17.60 27.25 7.32
C VAL A 278 18.87 27.71 8.03
N ARG A 279 18.77 28.58 9.03
CA ARG A 279 19.93 28.98 9.84
C ARG A 279 20.44 27.81 10.68
N LEU A 280 19.53 27.08 11.33
CA LEU A 280 19.86 25.94 12.17
C LEU A 280 20.58 24.83 11.40
N ILE A 281 20.16 24.51 10.17
CA ILE A 281 20.85 23.50 9.37
C ILE A 281 22.25 23.97 8.92
N SER A 282 22.48 25.27 8.79
CA SER A 282 23.80 25.82 8.49
C SER A 282 24.74 25.69 9.69
N ASP A 283 24.23 25.86 10.91
CA ASP A 283 25.00 25.68 12.14
C ASP A 283 25.32 24.19 12.43
N ILE A 284 24.39 23.28 12.16
CA ILE A 284 24.58 21.81 12.36
C ILE A 284 25.26 21.11 11.18
N THR A 285 25.17 21.72 9.99
CA THR A 285 25.49 21.17 8.67
C THR A 285 24.48 20.13 8.13
N PRO A 286 24.15 20.18 6.82
CA PRO A 286 23.23 19.22 6.21
C PRO A 286 23.68 17.74 6.29
N LYS A 287 25.00 17.49 6.34
CA LYS A 287 25.54 16.11 6.41
C LYS A 287 25.16 15.42 7.71
N VAL A 288 25.24 16.14 8.83
CA VAL A 288 24.85 15.63 10.15
C VAL A 288 23.36 15.30 10.14
N VAL A 289 22.51 16.20 9.63
CA VAL A 289 21.06 15.93 9.51
C VAL A 289 20.76 14.68 8.69
N VAL A 290 21.49 14.44 7.60
CA VAL A 290 21.36 13.19 6.82
C VAL A 290 21.74 11.96 7.65
N GLN A 291 22.80 12.03 8.46
CA GLN A 291 23.19 10.91 9.33
C GLN A 291 22.09 10.57 10.34
N TYR A 292 21.49 11.57 10.99
CA TYR A 292 20.37 11.37 11.91
C TYR A 292 19.14 10.78 11.21
N ALA A 293 18.74 11.34 10.07
CA ALA A 293 17.61 10.80 9.30
C ALA A 293 17.85 9.33 8.88
N LYS A 294 19.08 8.97 8.49
CA LYS A 294 19.48 7.60 8.16
C LYS A 294 19.43 6.68 9.39
N ALA A 295 19.94 7.13 10.53
CA ALA A 295 19.90 6.39 11.80
C ALA A 295 18.45 6.14 12.27
N MET A 296 17.55 7.08 11.99
CA MET A 296 16.12 6.96 12.25
C MET A 296 15.35 6.16 11.20
N GLY A 297 16.02 5.56 10.21
CA GLY A 297 15.39 4.61 9.28
C GLY A 297 15.02 5.16 7.90
N ILE A 298 15.39 6.39 7.56
CA ILE A 298 15.20 6.90 6.19
C ILE A 298 16.23 6.28 5.24
N THR A 299 15.81 5.33 4.40
CA THR A 299 16.72 4.66 3.44
C THR A 299 16.77 5.35 2.07
N THR A 300 15.74 6.12 1.72
CA THR A 300 15.70 6.92 0.49
C THR A 300 16.90 7.88 0.40
N PRO A 301 17.55 8.06 -0.76
CA PRO A 301 18.70 8.97 -0.89
C PRO A 301 18.36 10.41 -0.49
N LEU A 302 19.13 10.99 0.42
CA LEU A 302 18.98 12.37 0.87
C LEU A 302 20.14 13.20 0.36
N ARG A 303 19.84 14.40 -0.15
CA ARG A 303 20.87 15.34 -0.63
C ARG A 303 21.24 16.32 0.50
N PRO A 304 22.51 16.41 0.91
CA PRO A 304 22.94 17.24 2.03
C PRO A 304 23.09 18.72 1.60
N PHE A 305 21.97 19.37 1.29
CA PHE A 305 21.89 20.82 1.02
C PHE A 305 21.08 21.53 2.10
N SER A 306 21.28 22.83 2.31
CA SER A 306 20.51 23.63 3.30
C SER A 306 18.99 23.55 3.05
N SER A 307 18.56 23.35 1.80
CA SER A 307 17.14 23.15 1.45
C SER A 307 16.52 21.90 2.09
N LEU A 308 17.33 20.95 2.56
CA LEU A 308 16.87 19.77 3.30
C LEU A 308 16.13 20.16 4.59
N ALA A 309 16.46 21.30 5.20
CA ALA A 309 15.73 21.84 6.35
C ALA A 309 14.24 22.09 6.07
N LEU A 310 13.88 22.26 4.80
CA LEU A 310 12.49 22.44 4.35
C LEU A 310 11.90 21.17 3.72
N GLY A 311 12.59 20.03 3.81
CA GLY A 311 12.13 18.75 3.27
C GLY A 311 12.19 18.65 1.75
N SER A 312 13.26 19.19 1.13
CA SER A 312 13.45 19.19 -0.34
C SER A 312 13.80 17.83 -0.95
N SER A 313 14.34 16.91 -0.14
CA SER A 313 14.60 15.52 -0.57
C SER A 313 13.34 14.68 -0.47
N GLU A 314 13.17 13.75 -1.40
CA GLU A 314 12.01 12.86 -1.41
C GLU A 314 12.20 11.73 -0.38
N VAL A 315 11.11 11.35 0.28
CA VAL A 315 11.07 10.29 1.27
C VAL A 315 9.80 9.46 1.04
N LYS A 316 9.90 8.13 1.23
CA LYS A 316 8.75 7.24 1.18
C LYS A 316 7.90 7.38 2.44
N PRO A 317 6.55 7.41 2.35
CA PRO A 317 5.69 7.52 3.51
C PRO A 317 5.96 6.47 4.60
N LEU A 318 6.20 5.20 4.22
CA LEU A 318 6.52 4.16 5.21
C LEU A 318 7.79 4.48 6.01
N GLU A 319 8.83 4.97 5.34
CA GLU A 319 10.08 5.36 5.99
C GLU A 319 9.87 6.56 6.92
N LEU A 320 9.12 7.56 6.46
CA LEU A 320 8.81 8.75 7.26
C LEU A 320 8.05 8.39 8.53
N VAL A 321 6.96 7.60 8.42
CA VAL A 321 6.15 7.22 9.59
C VAL A 321 6.94 6.31 10.53
N SER A 322 7.71 5.36 9.99
CA SER A 322 8.61 4.51 10.80
C SER A 322 9.64 5.34 11.56
N ALA A 323 10.23 6.35 10.91
CA ALA A 323 11.23 7.20 11.52
C ALA A 323 10.66 8.07 12.65
N TYR A 324 9.42 8.55 12.51
CA TYR A 324 8.69 9.20 13.59
C TYR A 324 8.44 8.28 14.79
N GLY A 325 8.36 6.96 14.57
CA GLY A 325 8.27 5.96 15.64
C GLY A 325 9.43 6.04 16.63
N THR A 326 10.61 6.50 16.20
CA THR A 326 11.78 6.74 17.06
C THR A 326 11.46 7.71 18.21
N PHE A 327 10.65 8.75 17.97
CA PHE A 327 10.24 9.68 19.02
C PHE A 327 9.28 9.04 20.03
N ALA A 328 8.33 8.24 19.52
CA ALA A 328 7.37 7.53 20.36
C ALA A 328 8.00 6.35 21.12
N ASN A 329 9.18 5.89 20.70
CA ASN A 329 9.91 4.76 21.25
C ASN A 329 11.25 5.16 21.88
N ASN A 330 11.29 6.31 22.55
CA ASN A 330 12.41 6.77 23.38
C ASN A 330 13.78 6.76 22.66
N GLY A 331 13.83 7.15 21.39
CA GLY A 331 15.06 7.23 20.61
C GLY A 331 15.45 5.94 19.88
N VAL A 332 14.68 4.85 20.03
CA VAL A 332 14.97 3.57 19.37
C VAL A 332 14.13 3.41 18.11
N HIS A 333 14.80 3.40 16.96
CA HIS A 333 14.16 3.07 15.68
C HIS A 333 13.91 1.56 15.57
N ILE A 334 12.68 1.18 15.24
CA ILE A 334 12.31 -0.19 14.93
C ILE A 334 11.87 -0.27 13.47
N LYS A 335 12.46 -1.21 12.74
CA LYS A 335 12.15 -1.44 11.32
C LYS A 335 10.71 -1.94 11.18
N PRO A 336 9.97 -1.48 10.14
CA PRO A 336 8.62 -1.98 9.89
C PRO A 336 8.60 -3.48 9.65
N VAL A 337 7.66 -4.17 10.29
CA VAL A 337 7.41 -5.61 10.18
C VAL A 337 5.96 -5.83 9.75
N SER A 338 5.74 -6.72 8.78
CA SER A 338 4.39 -7.04 8.29
C SER A 338 4.03 -8.51 8.36
N ILE A 339 5.02 -9.40 8.52
CA ILE A 339 4.85 -10.86 8.60
C ILE A 339 5.29 -11.29 9.99
N LEU A 340 4.41 -12.00 10.70
CA LEU A 340 4.67 -12.56 12.04
C LEU A 340 5.18 -14.00 11.94
N LYS A 341 4.51 -14.81 11.11
CA LYS A 341 4.79 -16.24 10.97
C LYS A 341 4.42 -16.71 9.57
N ILE A 342 5.19 -17.66 9.04
CA ILE A 342 4.86 -18.42 7.84
C ILE A 342 4.81 -19.87 8.26
N GLU A 343 3.74 -20.56 7.89
CA GLU A 343 3.57 -22.00 8.09
C GLU A 343 3.40 -22.69 6.74
N ASP A 344 3.95 -23.88 6.60
CA ASP A 344 3.70 -24.75 5.45
C ASP A 344 2.38 -25.54 5.61
N LYS A 345 2.11 -26.48 4.69
CA LYS A 345 0.92 -27.36 4.78
C LYS A 345 0.91 -28.28 6.00
N ARG A 346 2.05 -28.49 6.63
CA ARG A 346 2.24 -29.32 7.82
C ARG A 346 2.21 -28.49 9.11
N SER A 347 2.05 -27.16 9.00
CA SER A 347 2.12 -26.21 10.11
C SER A 347 3.49 -26.20 10.82
N GLU A 348 4.56 -26.51 10.08
CA GLU A 348 5.96 -26.36 10.52
C GLU A 348 6.44 -24.91 10.40
#